data_AF-Q4BUC0-F1
#
_entry.id   AF-Q4BUC0-F1
#
_cell.length_a   1.000
_cell.length_b   1.000
_cell.length_c   1.000
_cell.angle_alpha   90.00
_cell.angle_beta   90.00
_cell.angle_gamma   90.00
#
_symmetry.space_group_name_H-M   'P 1'
#
loop_
_entity.id
_entity.type
_entity.pdbx_description
1 polymer ?
#
loop_
_entity_poly.entity_id
_entity_poly.type
_entity_poly.pdbx_seq_one_letter_code
_entity_poly.pdbx_strand_id
1 'polypeptide(L)' 'MTTTNVQMTDIPWRAGNARLVDLSGKLLGAHVAHAGLIVLWAGAITLFEISNFDTSLPMYEQGLR' A
#
# COMPACT_ATOMS: atom_id res chain seq x y z
N MET A 1 -15.22 -15.85 -13.99
CA MET A 1 -14.74 -16.18 -12.62
C MET A 1 -14.35 -17.64 -12.62
N THR A 2 -13.06 -17.94 -12.70
CA THR A 2 -12.57 -19.32 -12.78
C THR A 2 -12.49 -19.88 -11.37
N THR A 3 -13.47 -20.68 -10.96
CA THR A 3 -13.45 -21.40 -9.69
C THR A 3 -12.55 -22.63 -9.83
N THR A 4 -11.22 -22.43 -9.88
CA THR A 4 -10.29 -23.54 -9.71
C THR A 4 -10.34 -23.94 -8.24
N ASN A 5 -10.84 -25.14 -7.95
CA ASN A 5 -10.88 -25.75 -6.62
C ASN A 5 -9.45 -26.13 -6.17
N VAL A 6 -8.58 -25.13 -6.03
CA VAL A 6 -7.20 -25.27 -5.56
C VAL A 6 -7.26 -25.37 -4.05
N GLN A 7 -6.81 -26.50 -3.49
CA GLN A 7 -6.76 -26.65 -2.04
C GLN A 7 -5.79 -25.61 -1.47
N MET A 8 -6.12 -25.02 -0.31
CA MET A 8 -5.30 -23.94 0.27
C MET A 8 -3.83 -24.36 0.53
N THR A 9 -3.58 -25.66 0.69
CA THR A 9 -2.26 -26.31 0.79
C THR A 9 -1.44 -26.21 -0.49
N ASP A 10 -2.09 -26.10 -1.66
CA ASP A 10 -1.45 -26.10 -2.98
C ASP A 10 -1.03 -24.68 -3.40
N ILE A 11 -1.46 -23.65 -2.66
CA ILE A 11 -1.04 -22.26 -2.89
C ILE A 11 0.35 -22.05 -2.29
N PRO A 12 1.42 -21.84 -3.09
CA PRO A 12 2.76 -21.60 -2.56
C PRO A 12 2.81 -20.29 -1.76
N TRP A 13 3.72 -20.21 -0.78
CA TRP A 13 3.82 -19.04 0.11
C TRP A 13 4.02 -17.71 -0.64
N ARG A 14 4.72 -17.74 -1.78
CA ARG A 14 4.94 -16.58 -2.67
C ARG A 14 3.63 -16.00 -3.24
N ALA A 15 2.58 -16.82 -3.33
CA ALA A 15 1.24 -16.42 -3.75
C ALA A 15 0.27 -16.34 -2.55
N GLY A 16 0.78 -16.05 -1.34
CA GLY A 16 0.02 -16.11 -0.09
C GLY A 16 -1.26 -15.27 -0.06
N ASN A 17 -1.29 -14.12 -0.75
CA ASN A 17 -2.49 -13.27 -0.84
C ASN A 17 -3.66 -13.96 -1.55
N ALA A 18 -3.40 -14.92 -2.44
CA ALA A 18 -4.46 -15.70 -3.10
C ALA A 18 -5.28 -16.54 -2.11
N ARG A 19 -4.73 -16.85 -0.93
CA ARG A 19 -5.44 -17.53 0.17
C ARG A 19 -6.54 -16.68 0.81
N LEU A 20 -6.57 -15.37 0.53
CA LEU A 20 -7.54 -14.44 1.12
C LEU A 20 -8.79 -14.23 0.26
N VAL A 21 -8.83 -14.76 -0.97
CA VAL A 21 -9.89 -14.47 -1.96
C VAL A 21 -11.28 -14.85 -1.45
N ASP A 22 -11.42 -16.02 -0.83
CA ASP A 22 -12.70 -16.49 -0.28
C ASP A 22 -12.96 -16.00 1.17
N LEU A 23 -12.01 -15.26 1.75
CA LEU A 23 -12.08 -14.72 3.11
C LEU A 23 -12.36 -13.21 3.08
N SER A 24 -13.60 -12.85 2.75
CA SER A 24 -14.03 -11.45 2.52
C SER A 24 -13.59 -10.47 3.61
N GLY A 25 -13.68 -10.83 4.90
CA GLY A 25 -13.24 -9.98 6.01
C GLY A 25 -11.72 -9.73 6.04
N LYS A 26 -10.91 -10.75 5.75
CA LYS A 26 -9.44 -10.59 5.69
C LYS A 26 -9.01 -9.87 4.43
N LEU A 27 -9.68 -10.11 3.31
CA LEU A 27 -9.45 -9.39 2.06
C LEU A 27 -9.75 -7.89 2.22
N LEU A 28 -10.88 -7.56 2.86
CA LEU A 28 -11.23 -6.17 3.19
C LEU A 28 -10.19 -5.54 4.12
N GLY A 29 -9.79 -6.25 5.18
CA GLY A 29 -8.74 -5.80 6.09
C GLY A 29 -7.42 -5.51 5.36
N ALA A 30 -7.02 -6.38 4.42
CA ALA A 30 -5.83 -6.17 3.60
C ALA A 30 -5.93 -4.91 2.72
N HIS A 31 -7.09 -4.66 2.10
CA HIS A 31 -7.31 -3.45 1.28
C HIS A 31 -7.31 -2.17 2.13
N VAL A 32 -7.97 -2.20 3.29
CA VAL A 32 -8.00 -1.05 4.22
C VAL A 32 -6.60 -0.78 4.77
N ALA A 33 -5.85 -1.80 5.16
CA ALA A 33 -4.47 -1.64 5.61
C ALA A 33 -3.57 -1.08 4.50
N HIS A 34 -3.73 -1.54 3.25
CA HIS A 34 -2.98 -1.03 2.12
C HIS A 34 -3.31 0.45 1.81
N ALA A 35 -4.60 0.81 1.79
CA ALA A 35 -5.04 2.19 1.64
C ALA A 35 -4.51 3.06 2.80
N GLY A 36 -4.56 2.55 4.02
CA GLY A 36 -3.99 3.22 5.20
C GLY A 36 -2.49 3.45 5.06
N LEU A 37 -1.73 2.50 4.54
CA LEU A 37 -0.30 2.65 4.29
C LEU A 37 0.00 3.74 3.24
N ILE A 38 -0.80 3.80 2.17
CA ILE A 38 -0.68 4.85 1.15
C ILE A 38 -0.94 6.23 1.77
N VAL A 39 -2.03 6.37 2.52
CA VAL A 39 -2.40 7.66 3.16
C VAL A 39 -1.37 8.06 4.21
N LEU A 40 -0.89 7.10 5.01
CA LEU A 40 0.18 7.33 5.99
C LEU A 40 1.44 7.83 5.31
N TRP A 41 1.88 7.17 4.24
CA TRP A 41 3.07 7.54 3.51
C TRP A 41 2.93 8.92 2.85
N ALA A 42 1.81 9.17 2.17
CA ALA A 42 1.54 10.46 1.55
C ALA A 42 1.57 11.60 2.58
N GLY A 43 0.88 11.45 3.71
CA GLY A 43 0.90 12.45 4.78
C GLY A 43 2.28 12.64 5.41
N ALA A 44 3.01 11.55 5.66
CA ALA A 44 4.35 11.61 6.23
C ALA A 44 5.35 12.32 5.30
N ILE A 45 5.33 12.02 4.00
CA ILE A 45 6.20 12.67 3.01
C ILE A 45 5.85 14.16 2.89
N THR A 46 4.57 14.52 2.80
CA THR A 46 4.17 15.93 2.76
C THR A 46 4.65 16.71 3.99
N LEU A 47 4.49 16.15 5.20
CA LEU A 47 4.98 16.82 6.42
C LEU A 47 6.51 16.90 6.45
N PHE A 48 7.20 15.87 6.00
CA PHE A 48 8.66 15.85 5.90
C PHE A 48 9.16 16.92 4.93
N GLU A 49 8.53 17.05 3.76
CA GLU A 49 8.89 18.04 2.75
C GLU A 49 8.65 19.47 3.23
N ILE A 50 7.50 19.74 3.86
CA ILE A 50 7.23 21.06 4.46
C ILE A 50 8.28 21.42 5.50
N SER A 51 8.74 20.46 6.30
CA SER A 51 9.76 20.71 7.33
C SER A 51 11.13 21.10 6.77
N ASN A 52 11.42 20.76 5.51
CA ASN A 52 12.67 21.08 4.82
C ASN A 52 12.49 22.13 3.71
N PHE A 53 11.30 22.71 3.58
CA PHE A 53 10.96 23.64 2.52
C PHE A 53 11.62 25.01 2.73
N ASP A 54 12.36 25.47 1.73
CA ASP A 54 13.00 26.79 1.73
C ASP A 54 12.27 27.73 0.76
N THR A 55 11.66 28.80 1.28
CA THR A 55 10.94 29.78 0.45
C THR A 55 11.84 30.62 -0.46
N SER A 56 13.16 30.61 -0.25
CA SER A 56 14.12 31.39 -1.04
C SER A 56 14.53 30.70 -2.36
N LEU A 57 14.28 29.41 -2.48
CA LEU A 57 14.64 28.61 -3.64
C LEU A 57 13.40 28.18 -4.44
N PRO A 58 13.50 27.97 -5.76
CA PRO A 58 12.43 27.36 -6.54
C PRO A 58 12.15 25.91 -6.10
N MET A 59 10.88 25.48 -6.12
CA MET A 59 10.46 24.16 -5.63
C MET A 59 11.17 22.97 -6.29
N TYR A 60 11.47 23.08 -7.60
CA TYR A 60 12.08 21.99 -8.36
C TYR A 60 13.56 21.75 -8.03
N GLU A 61 14.23 22.68 -7.33
CA GLU A 61 15.65 22.59 -6.96
C GLU A 61 15.83 21.96 -5.57
N GLN A 62 14.75 21.80 -4.80
CA GLN A 62 14.79 21.37 -3.40
C GLN A 62 14.58 19.86 -3.23
N GLY A 63 14.39 19.10 -4.31
CA GLY A 63 14.20 17.65 -4.25
C GLY A 63 12.89 17.19 -3.59
N LEU A 64 11.86 18.06 -3.60
CA LEU A 64 10.49 17.74 -3.19
C LEU A 64 9.91 16.70 -4.16
N ARG A 65 9.14 15.72 -3.65
CA ARG A 65 8.54 14.63 -4.45
C ARG A 65 7.08 14.84 -4.79
#